data_AF-A0A5C5FSM8-F1
#
_entry.id   AF-A0A5C5FSM8-F1
#
_cell.length_a   1.000
_cell.length_b   1.000
_cell.length_c   1.000
_cell.angle_alpha   90.00
_cell.angle_beta   90.00
_cell.angle_gamma   90.00
#
_symmetry.space_group_name_H-M   'P 1'
#
loop_
_entity.id
_entity.type
_entity.pdbx_description
1 polymer ?
#
loop_
_entity_poly.entity_id
_entity_poly.type
_entity_poly.pdbx_seq_one_letter_code
_entity_poly.pdbx_strand_id
1 'polypeptide(L)'
;MLVEHQAAHAAAARAAYDPTASPTSATQGEPAHPSYVDMITEAIRVEGDKRNGASRPVTKKYLLRAFPALKSSPAFHSAVATAIRHGRNEGLFVLPRGAGGKVRLADEGAEGEEAPEGRKARAERRRAEVQSAKAELRRHRQLRDGRTRWPARA
;
A
#
# COMPACT_ATOMS: atom_id res chain seq x y z
N MET A 1 35.93 -29.74 -58.75
CA MET A 1 36.16 -30.60 -57.57
C MET A 1 35.57 -29.90 -56.37
N LEU A 2 34.60 -30.56 -55.70
CA LEU A 2 34.24 -30.40 -54.28
C LEU A 2 33.62 -29.03 -53.88
N VAL A 3 32.58 -28.90 -53.05
CA VAL A 3 31.64 -29.77 -52.33
C VAL A 3 30.48 -28.84 -51.92
N GLU A 4 29.26 -29.36 -51.93
CA GLU A 4 28.07 -28.80 -51.29
C GLU A 4 28.28 -28.43 -49.82
N HIS A 5 27.87 -27.23 -49.39
CA HIS A 5 27.35 -27.00 -48.03
C HIS A 5 26.15 -26.06 -48.17
N GLN A 6 24.95 -26.62 -48.36
CA GLN A 6 23.97 -26.92 -47.31
C GLN A 6 23.33 -25.68 -46.67
N ALA A 7 22.03 -25.54 -46.97
CA ALA A 7 21.06 -24.96 -46.07
C ALA A 7 20.97 -25.78 -44.77
N ALA A 8 21.12 -25.14 -43.60
CA ALA A 8 20.46 -25.50 -42.34
C ALA A 8 21.05 -24.68 -41.17
N HIS A 9 20.28 -23.73 -40.64
CA HIS A 9 20.02 -23.59 -39.20
C HIS A 9 18.89 -22.55 -38.98
N ALA A 10 17.70 -22.89 -39.48
CA ALA A 10 16.51 -22.57 -38.72
C ALA A 10 16.46 -23.57 -37.55
N ALA A 11 16.49 -23.10 -36.30
CA ALA A 11 15.72 -23.66 -35.18
C ALA A 11 16.17 -23.08 -33.83
N ALA A 12 15.17 -22.57 -33.11
CA ALA A 12 14.97 -22.80 -31.68
C ALA A 12 15.99 -22.25 -30.67
N ALA A 13 15.66 -21.08 -30.12
CA ALA A 13 15.81 -20.84 -28.69
C ALA A 13 14.60 -20.07 -28.14
N ARG A 14 13.43 -20.73 -28.12
CA ARG A 14 12.39 -20.41 -27.15
C ARG A 14 12.83 -21.00 -25.81
N ALA A 15 13.70 -20.30 -25.10
CA ALA A 15 13.89 -20.55 -23.69
C ALA A 15 12.69 -19.96 -22.95
N ALA A 16 11.89 -20.85 -22.36
CA ALA A 16 10.71 -20.53 -21.58
C ALA A 16 11.04 -19.51 -20.49
N TYR A 17 10.40 -18.34 -20.57
CA TYR A 17 10.22 -17.48 -19.41
C TYR A 17 9.09 -18.10 -18.58
N ASP A 18 9.48 -18.80 -17.52
CA ASP A 18 8.59 -19.32 -16.50
C ASP A 18 8.35 -18.21 -15.46
N PRO A 19 7.16 -17.60 -15.37
CA PRO A 19 6.90 -16.51 -14.41
C PRO A 19 6.53 -17.04 -13.02
N THR A 20 7.19 -18.10 -12.53
CA THR A 20 6.98 -18.63 -11.17
C THR A 20 8.21 -18.47 -10.27
N ALA A 21 8.92 -17.35 -10.37
CA ALA A 21 9.85 -16.92 -9.33
C ALA A 21 9.16 -15.86 -8.46
N SER A 22 8.39 -16.31 -7.46
CA SER A 22 8.05 -15.47 -6.31
C SER A 22 9.35 -14.99 -5.68
N PRO A 23 9.58 -13.68 -5.51
CA PRO A 23 10.76 -13.22 -4.80
C PRO A 23 10.66 -13.70 -3.35
N THR A 24 11.52 -14.66 -3.03
CA THR A 24 11.82 -15.13 -1.68
C THR A 24 11.94 -13.92 -0.76
N SER A 25 11.18 -13.99 0.33
CA SER A 25 11.20 -13.09 1.47
C SER A 25 12.64 -12.76 1.83
N ALA A 26 13.08 -11.55 1.49
CA ALA A 26 14.29 -11.00 2.06
C ALA A 26 14.06 -10.94 3.57
N THR A 27 14.85 -11.68 4.33
CA THR A 27 15.00 -11.52 5.78
C THR A 27 15.41 -10.07 6.02
N GLN A 28 14.42 -9.20 6.22
CA GLN A 28 14.65 -7.85 6.67
C GLN A 28 15.22 -8.00 8.07
N GLY A 29 16.49 -7.59 8.24
CA GLY A 29 17.10 -7.50 9.57
C GLY A 29 16.13 -6.81 10.52
N GLU A 30 16.12 -7.27 11.77
CA GLU A 30 15.14 -6.84 12.77
C GLU A 30 14.96 -5.32 12.69
N PRO A 31 13.72 -4.84 12.43
CA PRO A 31 13.49 -3.42 12.40
C PRO A 31 13.94 -2.87 13.75
N ALA A 32 14.81 -1.85 13.74
CA ALA A 32 15.37 -1.22 14.93
C ALA A 32 14.32 -0.50 15.81
N HIS A 33 13.03 -0.73 15.52
CA HIS A 33 11.88 -0.24 16.23
C HIS A 33 10.78 -1.33 16.19
N PRO A 34 9.91 -1.38 17.21
CA PRO A 34 8.75 -2.27 17.21
C PRO A 34 7.76 -1.89 16.09
N SER A 35 6.66 -2.64 15.97
CA SER A 35 5.63 -2.34 14.97
C SER A 35 5.11 -0.91 15.16
N TYR A 36 4.77 -0.25 14.04
CA TYR A 36 4.15 1.08 14.10
C TYR A 36 2.85 1.07 14.91
N VAL A 37 2.10 -0.03 14.92
CA VAL A 37 0.87 -0.17 15.72
C VAL A 37 1.20 -0.08 17.21
N ASP A 38 2.23 -0.78 17.67
CA ASP A 38 2.66 -0.77 19.08
C ASP A 38 3.18 0.61 19.47
N MET A 39 4.01 1.21 18.63
CA MET A 39 4.53 2.56 18.90
C MET A 39 3.42 3.61 18.99
N ILE A 40 2.36 3.48 18.18
CA ILE A 40 1.18 4.36 18.23
C ILE A 40 0.36 4.11 19.49
N THR A 41 0.23 2.86 19.92
CA THR A 41 -0.44 2.48 21.16
C THR A 41 0.22 3.14 22.36
N GLU A 42 1.55 3.02 22.46
CA GLU A 42 2.33 3.70 23.50
C GLU A 42 2.23 5.22 23.42
N ALA A 43 2.26 5.78 22.21
CA ALA A 43 2.05 7.21 22.02
C ALA A 43 0.68 7.70 22.54
N ILE A 44 -0.37 6.92 22.34
CA ILE A 44 -1.71 7.24 22.85
C ILE A 44 -1.76 7.09 24.38
N ARG A 45 -1.07 6.12 24.96
CA ARG A 45 -0.99 5.96 26.42
C ARG A 45 -0.31 7.15 27.10
N VAL A 46 0.76 7.67 26.49
CA VAL A 46 1.59 8.73 27.10
C VAL A 46 1.08 10.14 26.80
N GLU A 47 0.75 10.44 25.54
CA GLU A 47 0.38 11.78 25.07
C GLU A 47 -1.12 11.91 24.72
N GLY A 48 -1.88 10.83 24.87
CA GLY A 48 -3.31 10.84 24.61
C GLY A 48 -4.10 11.50 25.74
N ASP A 49 -5.11 12.26 25.33
CA ASP A 49 -6.14 12.75 26.25
C ASP A 49 -7.06 11.57 26.64
N LYS A 50 -7.35 11.41 27.94
CA LYS A 50 -8.25 10.35 28.45
C LYS A 50 -9.62 10.37 27.78
N ARG A 51 -10.10 11.57 27.47
CA ARG A 51 -11.29 11.72 26.64
C ARG A 51 -10.85 11.42 25.24
N ASN A 52 -10.08 12.29 24.59
CA ASN A 52 -10.02 12.32 23.12
C ASN A 52 -8.99 11.45 22.40
N GLY A 53 -8.11 10.77 23.12
CA GLY A 53 -6.95 10.06 22.58
C GLY A 53 -5.87 11.02 22.06
N ALA A 54 -4.95 10.49 21.25
CA ALA A 54 -3.87 11.27 20.64
C ALA A 54 -4.20 11.64 19.19
N SER A 55 -3.81 12.83 18.75
CA SER A 55 -3.93 13.23 17.34
C SER A 55 -2.71 12.78 16.53
N ARG A 56 -2.88 12.61 15.22
CA ARG A 56 -1.78 12.23 14.31
C ARG A 56 -0.52 13.10 14.43
N PRO A 57 -0.59 14.45 14.51
CA PRO A 57 0.61 15.27 14.71
C PRO A 57 1.25 15.04 16.08
N VAL A 58 0.46 14.82 17.14
CA VAL A 58 0.96 14.51 18.49
C VAL A 58 1.68 13.15 18.50
N THR A 59 1.05 12.11 17.95
CA THR A 59 1.67 10.79 17.78
C THR A 59 2.99 10.88 17.02
N LYS A 60 3.03 11.60 15.89
CA LYS A 60 4.28 11.79 15.12
C LYS A 60 5.39 12.45 15.96
N LYS A 61 5.05 13.49 16.72
CA LYS A 61 6.01 14.19 17.59
C LYS A 61 6.55 13.26 18.68
N TYR A 62 5.68 12.47 19.29
CA TYR A 62 6.07 11.47 20.28
C TYR A 62 7.03 10.43 19.69
N LEU A 63 6.70 9.86 18.53
CA LEU A 63 7.51 8.83 17.89
C LEU A 63 8.92 9.31 17.55
N LEU A 64 9.05 10.54 17.06
CA LEU A 64 10.36 11.13 16.76
C LEU A 64 11.18 11.41 18.03
N ARG A 65 10.52 11.64 19.17
CA ARG A 65 11.17 11.85 20.48
C ARG A 65 11.56 10.54 21.13
N ALA A 66 10.71 9.52 21.07
CA ALA A 66 10.89 8.23 21.72
C ALA A 66 11.83 7.30 20.94
N PHE A 67 11.83 7.38 19.60
CA PHE A 67 12.61 6.51 18.73
C PHE A 67 13.53 7.34 17.83
N PRO A 68 14.79 7.59 18.25
CA PRO A 68 15.72 8.42 17.47
C PRO A 68 16.12 7.81 16.13
N ALA A 69 15.90 6.50 15.93
CA ALA A 69 16.06 5.83 14.65
C ALA A 69 15.04 6.30 13.59
N LEU A 70 13.89 6.83 14.01
CA LEU A 70 12.85 7.33 13.11
C LEU A 70 13.18 8.75 12.67
N LYS A 71 13.24 8.95 11.35
CA LYS A 71 13.41 10.28 10.75
C LYS A 71 12.08 10.78 10.22
N SER A 72 11.85 12.10 10.35
CA SER A 72 10.69 12.74 9.76
C SER A 72 10.80 12.73 8.23
N SER A 73 10.18 11.73 7.62
CA SER A 73 10.15 11.50 6.18
C SER A 73 8.71 11.32 5.70
N PRO A 74 8.39 11.65 4.43
CA PRO A 74 7.09 11.33 3.83
C PRO A 74 6.71 9.84 3.95
N ALA A 75 7.71 8.95 3.90
CA ALA A 75 7.53 7.51 4.10
C ALA A 75 7.07 7.19 5.54
N PHE A 76 7.72 7.79 6.54
CA PHE A 76 7.32 7.66 7.94
C PHE A 76 5.89 8.17 8.17
N HIS A 77 5.55 9.33 7.61
CA HIS A 77 4.19 9.87 7.72
C HIS A 77 3.12 8.94 7.13
N SER A 78 3.45 8.28 6.03
CA SER A 78 2.59 7.31 5.35
C SER A 78 2.50 5.98 6.10
N ALA A 79 3.62 5.52 6.69
CA ALA A 79 3.66 4.32 7.52
C ALA A 79 2.76 4.48 8.76
N VAL A 80 2.87 5.60 9.47
CA VAL A 80 1.97 5.93 10.60
C VAL A 80 0.51 6.01 10.14
N ALA A 81 0.23 6.62 8.97
CA ALA A 81 -1.13 6.68 8.42
C ALA A 81 -1.71 5.29 8.14
N THR A 82 -0.90 4.39 7.60
CA THR A 82 -1.31 3.02 7.28
C THR A 82 -1.49 2.20 8.54
N ALA A 83 -0.61 2.31 9.51
CA ALA A 83 -0.72 1.63 10.80
C ALA A 83 -2.00 2.01 11.56
N ILE A 84 -2.39 3.29 11.57
CA ILE A 84 -3.67 3.72 12.17
C ILE A 84 -4.86 3.08 11.45
N ARG A 85 -4.83 3.04 10.11
CA ARG A 85 -5.91 2.43 9.33
C ARG A 85 -5.97 0.92 9.55
N HIS A 86 -4.82 0.28 9.70
CA HIS A 86 -4.69 -1.14 9.99
C HIS A 86 -5.24 -1.47 11.37
N GLY A 87 -4.75 -0.80 12.41
CA GLY A 87 -5.22 -1.01 13.77
C GLY A 87 -6.70 -0.65 13.94
N ARG A 88 -7.26 0.29 13.16
CA ARG A 88 -8.71 0.48 13.09
C ARG A 88 -9.44 -0.75 12.54
N ASN A 89 -8.92 -1.34 11.48
CA ASN A 89 -9.53 -2.49 10.83
C ASN A 89 -9.47 -3.75 11.70
N GLU A 90 -8.41 -3.87 12.51
CA GLU A 90 -8.23 -4.91 13.52
C GLU A 90 -9.04 -4.65 14.81
N GLY A 91 -9.62 -3.46 14.95
CA GLY A 91 -10.38 -3.09 16.15
C GLY A 91 -9.53 -2.62 17.32
N LEU A 92 -8.22 -2.40 17.15
CA LEU A 92 -7.31 -1.87 18.18
C LEU A 92 -7.50 -0.35 18.39
N PHE A 93 -7.91 0.36 17.34
CA PHE A 93 -8.05 1.83 17.37
C PHE A 93 -9.46 2.29 16.97
N VAL A 94 -9.99 3.24 17.74
CA VAL A 94 -11.26 3.93 17.45
C VAL A 94 -10.98 5.34 16.95
N LEU A 95 -11.62 5.71 15.83
CA LEU A 95 -11.45 7.01 15.19
C LEU A 95 -12.78 7.77 15.19
N PRO A 96 -13.11 8.49 16.28
CA PRO A 96 -14.40 9.18 16.41
C PRO A 96 -14.61 10.31 15.38
N ARG A 97 -13.52 10.81 14.79
CA ARG A 97 -13.53 11.90 13.79
C ARG A 97 -12.99 11.44 12.42
N GLY A 98 -12.94 10.13 12.16
CA GLY A 98 -12.45 9.56 10.91
C GLY A 98 -10.92 9.51 10.76
N ALA A 99 -10.44 9.03 9.60
CA ALA A 99 -9.04 8.65 9.36
C ALA A 99 -7.98 9.76 9.51
N GLY A 100 -8.39 11.04 9.41
CA GLY A 100 -7.51 12.20 9.61
C GLY A 100 -7.52 12.74 11.04
N GLY A 101 -8.47 12.29 11.87
CA GLY A 101 -8.74 12.83 13.18
C GLY A 101 -7.90 12.21 14.30
N LYS A 102 -8.45 12.29 15.52
CA LYS A 102 -7.85 11.71 16.71
C LYS A 102 -8.03 10.18 16.73
N VAL A 103 -7.06 9.51 17.34
CA VAL A 103 -7.00 8.06 17.51
C VAL A 103 -7.10 7.75 19.00
N ARG A 104 -8.11 6.97 19.38
CA ARG A 104 -8.28 6.43 20.73
C ARG A 104 -7.98 4.94 20.72
N LEU A 105 -7.51 4.41 21.85
CA LEU A 105 -7.48 2.96 22.05
C LEU A 105 -8.91 2.44 22.10
N ALA A 106 -9.14 1.29 21.50
CA ALA A 106 -10.39 0.57 21.66
C ALA A 106 -10.40 -0.07 23.04
N ASP A 107 -11.01 0.61 24.00
CA ASP A 107 -11.58 -0.08 25.16
C ASP A 107 -12.85 -0.78 24.69
N GLU A 108 -13.09 -2.01 25.18
CA GLU A 108 -14.18 -2.90 24.74
C GLU A 108 -15.61 -2.30 24.86
N GLY A 109 -15.75 -1.07 25.39
CA GLY A 109 -17.02 -0.36 25.54
C GLY A 109 -17.24 0.86 24.63
N ALA A 110 -16.35 1.18 23.69
CA ALA A 110 -16.53 2.36 22.81
C ALA A 110 -17.43 2.05 21.60
N GLU A 111 -18.71 1.79 21.87
CA GLU A 111 -19.80 1.93 20.91
C GLU A 111 -19.82 3.38 20.39
N GLY A 112 -19.40 3.54 19.14
CA GLY A 112 -19.28 4.85 18.50
C GLY A 112 -19.20 4.72 17.00
N GLU A 113 -20.35 4.44 16.39
CA GLU A 113 -20.74 4.68 15.00
C GLU A 113 -19.73 4.25 13.92
N GLU A 114 -19.85 2.99 13.48
CA GLU A 114 -20.32 2.65 12.13
C GLU A 114 -20.15 1.14 11.99
N ALA A 115 -21.29 0.45 11.91
CA ALA A 115 -21.39 -0.99 11.72
C ALA A 115 -20.45 -1.51 10.60
N PRO A 116 -19.86 -2.70 10.76
CA PRO A 116 -18.87 -3.27 9.84
C PRO A 116 -19.41 -3.59 8.43
N GLU A 117 -20.73 -3.61 8.21
CA GLU A 117 -21.33 -4.00 6.92
C GLU A 117 -21.23 -2.91 5.84
N GLY A 118 -21.30 -1.62 6.18
CA GLY A 118 -21.23 -0.54 5.18
C GLY A 118 -19.82 -0.32 4.58
N ARG A 119 -18.76 -0.70 5.30
CA ARG A 119 -17.37 -0.45 4.88
C ARG A 119 -16.86 -1.45 3.84
N LYS A 120 -17.28 -2.72 3.88
CA LYS A 120 -16.88 -3.71 2.87
C LYS A 120 -17.46 -3.36 1.49
N ALA A 121 -18.76 -3.04 1.44
CA ALA A 121 -19.42 -2.62 0.20
C ALA A 121 -18.83 -1.33 -0.40
N ARG A 122 -18.46 -0.34 0.43
CA ARG A 122 -17.85 0.92 -0.03
C ARG A 122 -16.39 0.76 -0.48
N ALA A 123 -15.63 -0.13 0.16
CA ALA A 123 -14.26 -0.44 -0.24
C ALA A 123 -14.20 -1.20 -1.57
N GLU A 124 -15.15 -2.10 -1.81
CA GLU A 124 -15.26 -2.87 -3.05
C GLU A 124 -15.68 -1.98 -4.23
N ARG A 125 -16.68 -1.10 -4.03
CA ARG A 125 -17.05 -0.08 -5.04
C ARG A 125 -15.89 0.84 -5.43
N ARG A 126 -15.11 1.34 -4.47
CA ARG A 126 -13.92 2.18 -4.78
C ARG A 126 -12.81 1.39 -5.48
N ARG A 127 -12.64 0.10 -5.19
CA ARG A 127 -11.66 -0.74 -5.90
C ARG A 127 -12.12 -0.99 -7.34
N ALA A 128 -13.41 -1.26 -7.57
CA ALA A 128 -13.97 -1.43 -8.91
C ALA A 128 -13.82 -0.16 -9.77
N GLU A 129 -14.05 1.02 -9.19
CA GLU A 129 -13.94 2.30 -9.91
C GLU A 129 -12.48 2.69 -10.25
N VAL A 130 -11.53 2.38 -9.37
CA VAL A 130 -10.10 2.58 -9.67
C VAL A 130 -9.62 1.60 -10.76
N GLN A 131 -10.15 0.37 -10.79
CA GLN A 131 -9.82 -0.61 -11.82
C GLN A 131 -10.44 -0.26 -13.17
N SER A 132 -11.68 0.24 -13.21
CA SER A 132 -12.31 0.70 -14.45
C SER A 132 -11.62 1.94 -15.00
N ALA A 133 -11.29 2.93 -14.17
CA ALA A 133 -10.54 4.12 -14.58
C ALA A 133 -9.13 3.77 -15.10
N LYS A 134 -8.46 2.79 -14.48
CA LYS A 134 -7.14 2.31 -14.93
C LYS A 134 -7.23 1.50 -16.24
N ALA A 135 -8.28 0.69 -16.40
CA ALA A 135 -8.55 -0.04 -17.64
C ALA A 135 -8.91 0.91 -18.79
N GLU A 136 -9.68 1.95 -18.52
CA GLU A 136 -10.03 2.99 -19.48
C GLU A 136 -8.81 3.81 -19.87
N LEU A 137 -7.96 4.20 -18.90
CA LEU A 137 -6.70 4.87 -19.19
C LEU A 137 -5.74 4.00 -20.02
N ARG A 138 -5.67 2.69 -19.72
CA ARG A 138 -4.88 1.72 -20.50
C ARG A 138 -5.42 1.56 -21.92
N ARG A 139 -6.74 1.50 -22.09
CA ARG A 139 -7.42 1.45 -23.40
C ARG A 139 -7.21 2.75 -24.18
N HIS A 140 -7.35 3.90 -23.54
CA HIS A 140 -7.11 5.21 -24.14
C HIS A 140 -5.64 5.37 -24.57
N ARG A 141 -4.69 4.88 -23.76
CA ARG A 141 -3.26 4.83 -24.12
C ARG A 141 -3.01 3.92 -25.33
N GLN A 142 -3.60 2.72 -25.37
CA GLN A 142 -3.48 1.80 -26.52
C GLN A 142 -4.10 2.35 -27.81
N LEU A 143 -5.22 3.08 -27.72
CA LEU A 143 -5.85 3.73 -28.88
C LEU A 143 -5.09 4.98 -29.36
N ARG A 144 -4.25 5.57 -28.51
CA ARG A 144 -3.32 6.63 -28.91
C ARG A 144 -2.09 6.04 -29.62
N ASP A 145 -1.49 5.00 -29.05
CA ASP A 145 -0.31 4.34 -29.61
C ASP A 145 -0.64 3.62 -30.95
N GLY A 146 -1.89 3.18 -31.13
CA GLY A 146 -2.38 2.59 -32.39
C GLY A 146 -2.69 3.60 -33.51
N ARG A 147 -2.87 4.89 -33.19
CA ARG A 147 -3.11 5.96 -34.17
C ARG A 147 -1.83 6.57 -34.73
N THR A 148 -0.68 6.27 -34.15
CA THR A 148 0.64 6.74 -34.61
C THR A 148 1.29 5.88 -35.70
N ARG A 149 0.65 4.81 -36.18
CA ARG A 149 1.06 4.14 -37.43
C ARG A 149 0.36 4.80 -38.61
N TRP A 150 0.82 6.01 -38.93
CA TRP A 150 0.46 6.71 -40.17
C TRP A 150 0.79 5.81 -41.36
N PRO A 151 -0.13 5.49 -42.28
CA PRO A 151 0.24 4.80 -43.50
C PRO A 151 1.12 5.73 -44.32
N ALA A 152 2.34 5.29 -44.65
CA ALA A 152 3.21 5.97 -45.60
C ALA A 152 2.39 6.24 -46.87
N ARG A 153 2.21 7.52 -47.20
CA ARG A 153 1.58 7.96 -48.45
C ARG A 153 2.38 7.36 -49.60
N ALA A 154 1.69 6.58 -50.44
CA ALA A 154 2.15 6.19 -51.77
C ALA A 154 2.05 7.36 -52.74
#